data_AF-Q8ILV7-F1
#
_entry.id   AF-Q8ILV7-F1
#
_cell.length_a   1.000
_cell.length_b   1.000
_cell.length_c   1.000
_cell.angle_alpha   90.00
_cell.angle_beta   90.00
_cell.angle_gamma   90.00
#
_symmetry.space_group_name_H-M   'P 1'
#
loop_
_entity.id
_entity.type
_entity.pdbx_description
1 polymer ?
#
loop_
_entity_poly.entity_id
_entity_poly.type
_entity_poly.pdbx_seq_one_letter_code
_entity_poly.pdbx_strand_id
1 'polypeptide(L)'
;MEQISLVKENVEEKKKKVHCSIPKFILENKLLEKAIKKCLPENYNFEVYKCIDIILREKYKRIALQLPEGLLVWGLYLSEIFYFFCESVEEVIILGDVTYGGCCIDDFTSGKLNCDLIIHYGHSCLIPLTVTKIRCIYVFVDIKLNSTHLVDTIKKNFDKNDIILLLGTIQFSCIVHNVHNILKKENYFHTFLPIPQVLPLTKGEVLGCTSPNLYEFLYEHIIKYERDKKYSELEKEKGEEGKNKETQEKRDNINNIILVNKMKESLNEHDIRKECQIFLKKKNVKIIFIADGRFHLESVMIHNPDFLFYRYNPFDKIITEEKYDYKLFYDIRKNEIKKCVNCKSIGIILSTLGRQGNVNILTNIINIMKKKNISFFILLLSEIFNEKLQLFQNVDLFIQIGCPRLSIDWGNYNLKPLLNTYEAYVLLNSVPYKDIYPMDYYSHKGNIWTNYAAGVGFYNEKNLTTKEIIRRRIQMRKSKIAIHYHQ
;
A
#
# COMPACT_ATOMS: atom_id res chain seq x y z
N MET A 1 -32.78 -38.15 8.49
CA MET A 1 -33.44 -38.48 9.77
C MET A 1 -32.80 -37.61 10.84
N GLU A 2 -33.65 -36.99 11.67
CA GLU A 2 -33.35 -36.04 12.77
C GLU A 2 -32.72 -34.70 12.35
N GLN A 3 -33.51 -33.70 11.92
CA GLN A 3 -34.24 -32.69 12.73
C GLN A 3 -33.39 -31.94 13.77
N ILE A 4 -32.81 -30.80 13.35
CA ILE A 4 -32.67 -29.61 14.19
C ILE A 4 -33.11 -28.41 13.36
N SER A 5 -34.40 -28.08 13.47
CA SER A 5 -34.97 -26.79 13.10
C SER A 5 -35.22 -26.00 14.38
N LEU A 6 -34.38 -25.02 14.68
CA LEU A 6 -34.63 -24.04 15.73
C LEU A 6 -34.54 -22.63 15.15
N VAL A 7 -35.74 -22.08 15.01
CA VAL A 7 -36.17 -20.72 15.36
C VAL A 7 -35.44 -19.56 14.68
N LYS A 8 -36.22 -18.95 13.78
CA LYS A 8 -36.11 -17.60 13.24
C LYS A 8 -36.03 -16.56 14.36
N GLU A 9 -34.99 -15.73 14.34
CA GLU A 9 -35.10 -14.33 14.73
C GLU A 9 -34.71 -13.47 13.53
N ASN A 10 -35.73 -12.82 12.96
CA ASN A 10 -35.58 -11.78 11.95
C ASN A 10 -34.95 -10.55 12.63
N VAL A 11 -33.63 -10.42 12.58
CA VAL A 11 -32.96 -9.14 12.77
C VAL A 11 -32.82 -8.50 11.39
N GLU A 12 -33.80 -7.65 11.05
CA GLU A 12 -33.65 -6.68 9.96
C GLU A 12 -32.50 -5.72 10.30
N GLU A 13 -31.27 -6.08 9.92
CA GLU A 13 -30.19 -5.12 9.80
C GLU A 13 -30.53 -4.14 8.67
N LYS A 14 -31.18 -3.02 9.02
CA LYS A 14 -31.18 -1.81 8.21
C LYS A 14 -29.73 -1.33 8.04
N LYS A 15 -29.02 -1.89 7.07
CA LYS A 15 -27.77 -1.32 6.55
C LYS A 15 -28.11 0.04 5.93
N LYS A 16 -27.95 1.12 6.70
CA LYS A 16 -27.86 2.48 6.17
C LYS A 16 -26.72 2.52 5.15
N LYS A 17 -27.02 2.29 3.86
CA LYS A 17 -26.16 2.70 2.76
C LYS A 17 -26.16 4.23 2.77
N VAL A 18 -25.12 4.84 3.31
CA VAL A 18 -24.86 6.27 3.12
C VAL A 18 -24.42 6.44 1.67
N HIS A 19 -25.38 6.43 0.74
CA HIS A 19 -25.17 7.01 -0.57
C HIS A 19 -25.29 8.52 -0.35
N CYS A 20 -24.16 9.21 -0.28
CA CYS A 20 -24.14 10.65 -0.45
C CYS A 20 -24.48 10.90 -1.93
N SER A 21 -25.77 10.89 -2.26
CA SER A 21 -26.22 11.22 -3.60
C SER A 21 -25.93 12.70 -3.80
N ILE A 22 -25.04 13.01 -4.73
CA ILE A 22 -24.78 14.39 -5.15
C ILE A 22 -26.13 15.03 -5.50
N PRO A 23 -26.45 16.22 -4.94
CA PRO A 23 -27.69 16.92 -5.21
C PRO A 23 -27.99 17.06 -6.71
N LYS A 24 -29.26 16.89 -7.09
CA LYS A 24 -29.68 16.95 -8.51
C LYS A 24 -29.30 18.27 -9.19
N PHE A 25 -29.38 19.40 -8.48
CA PHE A 25 -29.02 20.70 -9.06
C PHE A 25 -27.56 20.81 -9.49
N ILE A 26 -26.67 19.99 -8.90
CA ILE A 26 -25.25 19.89 -9.30
C ILE A 26 -25.12 18.97 -10.51
N LEU A 27 -25.79 17.80 -10.48
CA LEU A 27 -25.72 16.80 -11.55
C LEU A 27 -26.39 17.25 -12.85
N GLU A 28 -27.46 18.04 -12.76
CA GLU A 28 -28.26 18.52 -13.90
C GLU A 28 -27.79 19.91 -14.39
N ASN A 29 -26.69 20.43 -13.85
CA ASN A 29 -26.12 21.71 -14.27
C ASN A 29 -25.42 21.57 -15.64
N LYS A 30 -26.13 21.98 -16.71
CA LYS A 30 -25.64 21.92 -18.10
C LYS A 30 -24.37 22.75 -18.34
N LEU A 31 -24.19 23.86 -17.64
CA LEU A 31 -22.99 24.70 -17.78
C LEU A 31 -21.77 23.99 -17.18
N LEU A 32 -21.93 23.39 -15.99
CA LEU A 32 -20.89 22.61 -15.33
C LEU A 32 -20.50 21.40 -16.19
N GLU A 33 -21.48 20.67 -16.72
CA GLU A 33 -21.22 19.53 -17.61
C GLU A 33 -20.41 19.94 -18.85
N LYS A 34 -20.78 21.07 -19.48
CA LYS A 34 -20.07 21.61 -20.65
C LYS A 34 -18.65 22.05 -20.31
N ALA A 35 -18.45 22.69 -19.15
CA ALA A 35 -17.12 23.10 -18.69
C ALA A 35 -16.21 21.89 -18.47
N ILE A 36 -16.70 20.87 -17.74
CA ILE A 36 -15.96 19.63 -17.48
C ILE A 36 -15.56 18.95 -18.81
N LYS A 37 -16.50 18.76 -19.73
CA LYS A 37 -16.25 18.11 -21.03
C LYS A 37 -15.23 18.87 -21.90
N LYS A 38 -15.22 20.19 -21.84
CA LYS A 38 -14.30 21.02 -22.65
C LYS A 38 -12.89 21.05 -22.06
N CYS A 39 -12.77 21.05 -20.73
CA CYS A 39 -11.52 21.36 -20.04
C CYS A 39 -10.78 20.13 -19.51
N LEU A 40 -11.47 19.03 -19.22
CA LEU A 40 -10.89 17.83 -18.61
C LEU A 40 -10.99 16.64 -19.57
N PRO A 41 -9.98 15.73 -19.58
CA PRO A 41 -10.00 14.56 -20.46
C PRO A 41 -11.13 13.61 -20.05
N GLU A 42 -11.93 13.19 -21.04
CA GLU A 42 -13.16 12.42 -20.82
C GLU A 42 -12.93 11.06 -20.13
N ASN A 43 -11.73 10.49 -20.31
CA ASN A 43 -11.35 9.22 -19.70
C ASN A 43 -10.82 9.36 -18.27
N TYR A 44 -10.62 10.57 -17.73
CA TYR A 44 -10.15 10.77 -16.36
C TYR A 44 -11.30 11.23 -15.47
N ASN A 45 -11.46 10.60 -14.32
CA ASN A 45 -12.48 11.01 -13.35
C ASN A 45 -11.90 11.88 -12.23
N PHE A 46 -11.95 13.20 -12.41
CA PHE A 46 -11.56 14.18 -11.39
C PHE A 46 -12.61 14.37 -10.27
N GLU A 47 -13.71 13.62 -10.29
CA GLU A 47 -14.78 13.67 -9.27
C GLU A 47 -15.27 15.11 -8.96
N VAL A 48 -15.31 15.97 -9.97
CA VAL A 48 -15.64 17.40 -9.84
C VAL A 48 -16.98 17.61 -9.15
N TYR A 49 -18.02 16.86 -9.53
CA TYR A 49 -19.33 16.94 -8.91
C TYR A 49 -19.31 16.60 -7.41
N LYS A 50 -18.49 15.61 -6.99
CA LYS A 50 -18.31 15.25 -5.57
C LYS A 50 -17.61 16.38 -4.82
N CYS A 51 -16.60 16.98 -5.44
CA CYS A 51 -15.85 18.08 -4.85
C CYS A 51 -16.78 19.30 -4.64
N ILE A 52 -17.56 19.69 -5.66
CA ILE A 52 -18.53 20.79 -5.57
C ILE A 52 -19.57 20.54 -4.48
N ASP A 53 -20.15 19.33 -4.39
CA ASP A 53 -21.10 18.98 -3.31
C ASP A 53 -20.49 19.21 -1.92
N ILE A 54 -19.27 18.72 -1.71
CA ILE A 54 -18.58 18.87 -0.42
C ILE A 54 -18.25 20.35 -0.15
N ILE A 55 -17.78 21.09 -1.15
CA ILE A 55 -17.45 22.52 -1.02
C ILE A 55 -18.69 23.33 -0.62
N LEU A 56 -19.79 23.18 -1.36
CA LEU A 56 -21.03 23.90 -1.09
C LEU A 56 -21.66 23.52 0.25
N ARG A 57 -21.65 22.22 0.60
CA ARG A 57 -22.26 21.75 1.85
C ARG A 57 -21.52 22.26 3.08
N GLU A 58 -20.20 22.20 3.06
CA GLU A 58 -19.36 22.61 4.20
C GLU A 58 -18.97 24.10 4.14
N LYS A 59 -19.31 24.79 3.04
CA LYS A 59 -19.03 26.20 2.77
C LYS A 59 -17.54 26.56 2.86
N TYR A 60 -16.69 25.74 2.25
CA TYR A 60 -15.25 26.04 2.17
C TYR A 60 -15.00 27.29 1.32
N LYS A 61 -14.06 28.12 1.76
CA LYS A 61 -13.74 29.44 1.21
C LYS A 61 -12.40 29.50 0.49
N ARG A 62 -11.36 28.88 1.06
CA ARG A 62 -10.01 28.94 0.52
C ARG A 62 -9.47 27.54 0.30
N ILE A 63 -9.42 27.13 -0.96
CA ILE A 63 -9.13 25.76 -1.36
C ILE A 63 -7.71 25.65 -1.89
N ALA A 64 -6.91 24.73 -1.36
CA ALA A 64 -5.66 24.30 -1.97
C ALA A 64 -5.90 23.12 -2.92
N LEU A 65 -5.36 23.20 -4.14
CA LEU A 65 -5.31 22.09 -5.08
C LEU A 65 -3.88 21.55 -5.13
N GLN A 66 -3.71 20.25 -4.86
CA GLN A 66 -2.43 19.56 -4.98
C GLN A 66 -2.55 18.46 -6.02
N LEU A 67 -1.70 18.52 -7.05
CA LEU A 67 -1.72 17.58 -8.18
C LEU A 67 -0.31 17.05 -8.44
N PRO A 68 -0.15 15.77 -8.84
CA PRO A 68 1.10 15.29 -9.41
C PRO A 68 1.40 16.00 -10.73
N GLU A 69 2.65 15.95 -11.15
CA GLU A 69 3.18 16.66 -12.33
C GLU A 69 2.36 16.36 -13.59
N GLY A 70 2.02 15.08 -13.78
CA GLY A 70 1.23 14.62 -14.92
C GLY A 70 -0.22 15.16 -14.95
N LEU A 71 -0.75 15.65 -13.83
CA LEU A 71 -2.10 16.22 -13.74
C LEU A 71 -2.12 17.75 -13.58
N LEU A 72 -0.96 18.38 -13.33
CA LEU A 72 -0.87 19.81 -12.98
C LEU A 72 -1.46 20.73 -14.05
N VAL A 73 -1.39 20.34 -15.33
CA VAL A 73 -1.98 21.09 -16.46
C VAL A 73 -3.49 21.34 -16.29
N TRP A 74 -4.21 20.46 -15.58
CA TRP A 74 -5.64 20.64 -15.32
C TRP A 74 -5.94 21.42 -14.05
N GLY A 75 -4.92 21.77 -13.25
CA GLY A 75 -5.08 22.55 -12.03
C GLY A 75 -5.78 23.89 -12.27
N LEU A 76 -5.45 24.58 -13.36
CA LEU A 76 -6.08 25.85 -13.74
C LEU A 76 -7.58 25.69 -14.01
N TYR A 77 -7.96 24.68 -14.80
CA TYR A 77 -9.37 24.43 -15.10
C TYR A 77 -10.18 24.02 -13.87
N LEU A 78 -9.60 23.18 -13.00
CA LEU A 78 -10.23 22.80 -11.74
C LEU A 78 -10.42 24.02 -10.83
N SER A 79 -9.42 24.90 -10.76
CA SER A 79 -9.48 26.15 -10.02
C SER A 79 -10.64 27.04 -10.50
N GLU A 80 -10.73 27.30 -11.80
CA GLU A 80 -11.80 28.10 -12.40
C GLU A 80 -13.18 27.47 -12.19
N ILE A 81 -13.31 26.15 -12.33
CA ILE A 81 -14.56 25.43 -12.09
C ILE A 81 -15.00 25.59 -10.63
N PHE A 82 -14.11 25.36 -9.66
CA PHE A 82 -14.49 25.49 -8.26
C PHE A 82 -14.83 26.92 -7.88
N TYR A 83 -14.04 27.90 -8.35
CA TYR A 83 -14.31 29.30 -8.12
C TYR A 83 -15.66 29.75 -8.71
N PHE A 84 -15.99 29.32 -9.93
CA PHE A 84 -17.22 29.73 -10.60
C PHE A 84 -18.49 29.04 -10.08
N PHE A 85 -18.42 27.74 -9.79
CA PHE A 85 -19.59 26.94 -9.44
C PHE A 85 -19.82 26.80 -7.93
N CYS A 86 -18.90 27.27 -7.08
CA CYS A 86 -19.07 27.23 -5.62
C CYS A 86 -19.10 28.65 -5.04
N GLU A 87 -20.29 29.17 -4.75
CA GLU A 87 -20.49 30.54 -4.25
C GLU A 87 -19.74 30.88 -2.95
N SER A 88 -19.38 29.88 -2.15
CA SER A 88 -18.62 30.06 -0.92
C SER A 88 -17.13 30.30 -1.14
N VAL A 89 -16.61 29.94 -2.32
CA VAL A 89 -15.17 29.96 -2.61
C VAL A 89 -14.74 31.39 -2.92
N GLU A 90 -13.84 31.91 -2.09
CA GLU A 90 -13.24 33.23 -2.22
C GLU A 90 -11.87 33.14 -2.91
N GLU A 91 -11.17 32.00 -2.80
CA GLU A 91 -9.84 31.81 -3.37
C GLU A 91 -9.51 30.33 -3.60
N VAL A 92 -8.82 30.04 -4.70
CA VAL A 92 -8.28 28.71 -5.00
C VAL A 92 -6.80 28.82 -5.31
N ILE A 93 -5.97 28.09 -4.56
CA ILE A 93 -4.52 28.12 -4.65
C ILE A 93 -4.04 26.78 -5.22
N ILE A 94 -3.30 26.80 -6.32
CA ILE A 94 -2.66 25.60 -6.87
C ILE A 94 -1.27 25.48 -6.24
N LEU A 95 -1.01 24.38 -5.55
CA LEU A 95 0.32 24.08 -5.01
C LEU A 95 1.22 23.58 -6.14
N GLY A 96 2.31 24.29 -6.39
CA GLY A 96 3.25 24.00 -7.47
C GLY A 96 4.42 23.09 -7.08
N ASP A 97 4.54 22.70 -5.81
CA ASP A 97 5.58 21.79 -5.34
C ASP A 97 5.35 20.35 -5.83
N VAL A 98 6.45 19.60 -5.97
CA VAL A 98 6.42 18.22 -6.47
C VAL A 98 5.51 17.31 -5.64
N THR A 99 4.75 16.45 -6.30
CA THR A 99 3.79 15.55 -5.63
C THR A 99 3.89 14.14 -6.20
N TYR A 100 4.80 13.33 -5.65
CA TYR A 100 5.04 11.95 -6.10
C TYR A 100 4.00 10.91 -5.66
N GLY A 101 3.13 11.25 -4.69
CA GLY A 101 2.27 10.25 -4.06
C GLY A 101 1.40 10.79 -2.94
N GLY A 102 0.48 9.96 -2.44
CA GLY A 102 -0.41 10.32 -1.32
C GLY A 102 0.32 10.61 0.01
N CYS A 103 1.61 10.24 0.12
CA CYS A 103 2.46 10.61 1.26
C CYS A 103 2.94 12.06 1.21
N CYS A 104 2.85 12.74 0.06
CA CYS A 104 3.30 14.12 -0.14
C CYS A 104 2.22 15.15 0.19
N ILE A 105 1.12 14.76 0.84
CA ILE A 105 0.03 15.67 1.20
C ILE A 105 0.58 16.91 1.91
N ASP A 106 0.36 18.09 1.33
CA ASP A 106 0.88 19.35 1.87
C ASP A 106 -0.19 20.13 2.63
N ASP A 107 -0.62 19.52 3.74
CA ASP A 107 -1.57 20.13 4.65
C ASP A 107 -0.93 21.21 5.54
N PHE A 108 0.40 21.25 5.63
CA PHE A 108 1.14 22.24 6.41
C PHE A 108 1.19 23.60 5.71
N THR A 109 1.62 23.64 4.44
CA THR A 109 1.64 24.89 3.65
C THR A 109 0.23 25.42 3.46
N SER A 110 -0.71 24.53 3.12
CA SER A 110 -2.12 24.90 2.99
C SER A 110 -2.69 25.50 4.27
N GLY A 111 -2.37 24.92 5.44
CA GLY A 111 -2.75 25.49 6.73
C GLY A 111 -2.12 26.86 7.00
N LYS A 112 -0.85 27.08 6.61
CA LYS A 112 -0.19 28.39 6.73
C LYS A 112 -0.78 29.46 5.80
N LEU A 113 -1.31 29.05 4.66
CA LEU A 113 -2.03 29.91 3.73
C LEU A 113 -3.50 30.16 4.16
N ASN A 114 -3.91 29.66 5.33
CA ASN A 114 -5.28 29.71 5.84
C ASN A 114 -6.30 29.04 4.90
N CYS A 115 -5.88 28.03 4.13
CA CYS A 115 -6.82 27.19 3.40
C CYS A 115 -7.64 26.36 4.38
N ASP A 116 -8.94 26.24 4.15
CA ASP A 116 -9.84 25.40 4.93
C ASP A 116 -10.02 24.00 4.33
N LEU A 117 -9.69 23.84 3.05
CA LEU A 117 -9.72 22.58 2.30
C LEU A 117 -8.46 22.39 1.46
N ILE A 118 -7.93 21.16 1.42
CA ILE A 118 -7.03 20.69 0.37
C ILE A 118 -7.68 19.55 -0.41
N ILE A 119 -7.60 19.63 -1.74
CA ILE A 119 -7.99 18.56 -2.66
C ILE A 119 -6.73 17.99 -3.29
N HIS A 120 -6.42 16.74 -2.93
CA HIS A 120 -5.23 16.02 -3.38
C HIS A 120 -5.60 15.01 -4.47
N TYR A 121 -5.10 15.24 -5.68
CA TYR A 121 -5.42 14.46 -6.87
C TYR A 121 -4.40 13.35 -7.14
N GLY A 122 -4.84 12.28 -7.82
CA GLY A 122 -4.01 11.22 -8.40
C GLY A 122 -3.65 10.06 -7.47
N HIS A 123 -3.95 10.16 -6.17
CA HIS A 123 -3.46 9.20 -5.17
C HIS A 123 -4.53 8.76 -4.17
N SER A 124 -4.39 7.52 -3.67
CA SER A 124 -5.19 7.01 -2.57
C SER A 124 -4.86 7.68 -1.23
N CYS A 125 -5.79 7.58 -0.27
CA CYS A 125 -5.63 8.10 1.08
C CYS A 125 -4.58 7.26 1.85
N LEU A 126 -3.30 7.60 1.68
CA LEU A 126 -2.20 6.94 2.37
C LEU A 126 -1.95 7.49 3.77
N ILE A 127 -2.26 8.77 3.99
CA ILE A 127 -2.10 9.46 5.26
C ILE A 127 -3.48 9.61 5.92
N PRO A 128 -3.68 9.14 7.16
CA PRO A 128 -5.01 9.20 7.77
C PRO A 128 -5.48 10.66 7.91
N LEU A 129 -6.71 10.96 7.48
CA LEU A 129 -7.32 12.29 7.57
C LEU A 129 -7.35 12.87 9.00
N THR A 130 -7.24 12.01 10.02
CA THR A 130 -7.14 12.44 11.43
C THR A 130 -5.78 13.03 11.78
N VAL A 131 -4.77 12.93 10.92
CA VAL A 131 -3.44 13.51 11.14
C VAL A 131 -3.21 14.81 10.38
N THR A 132 -4.01 15.11 9.36
CA THR A 132 -3.93 16.37 8.61
C THR A 132 -4.39 17.54 9.47
N LYS A 133 -3.80 18.72 9.26
CA LYS A 133 -4.09 19.97 9.97
C LYS A 133 -5.33 20.66 9.43
N ILE A 134 -5.59 20.48 8.15
CA ILE A 134 -6.77 20.99 7.45
C ILE A 134 -7.60 19.83 6.88
N ARG A 135 -8.83 20.11 6.44
CA ARG A 135 -9.66 19.11 5.77
C ARG A 135 -9.00 18.69 4.46
N CYS A 136 -8.90 17.39 4.22
CA CYS A 136 -8.35 16.85 2.98
C CYS A 136 -9.38 15.98 2.26
N ILE A 137 -9.50 16.16 0.95
CA ILE A 137 -10.22 15.27 0.03
C ILE A 137 -9.18 14.61 -0.88
N TYR A 138 -9.14 13.29 -0.87
CA TYR A 138 -8.39 12.53 -1.88
C TYR A 138 -9.29 12.24 -3.08
N VAL A 139 -8.77 12.50 -4.27
CA VAL A 139 -9.38 12.14 -5.56
C VAL A 139 -8.39 11.30 -6.33
N PHE A 140 -8.74 10.04 -6.60
CA PHE A 140 -7.80 9.06 -7.15
C PHE A 140 -7.46 9.32 -8.62
N VAL A 141 -8.40 9.93 -9.35
CA VAL A 141 -8.34 10.14 -10.81
C VAL A 141 -8.22 8.80 -11.54
N ASP A 142 -9.28 8.00 -11.44
CA ASP A 142 -9.40 6.74 -12.19
C ASP A 142 -9.46 7.01 -13.70
N ILE A 143 -8.69 6.22 -14.46
CA ILE A 143 -8.59 6.30 -15.92
C ILE A 143 -9.45 5.19 -16.53
N LYS A 144 -10.57 5.60 -17.13
CA LYS A 144 -11.53 4.70 -17.79
C LYS A 144 -10.94 4.20 -19.10
N LEU A 145 -10.54 2.92 -19.13
CA LEU A 145 -10.09 2.23 -20.32
C LEU A 145 -10.87 0.92 -20.54
N ASN A 146 -10.85 0.42 -21.76
CA ASN A 146 -11.59 -0.78 -22.16
C ASN A 146 -11.04 -2.03 -21.45
N SER A 147 -11.84 -2.60 -20.54
CA SER A 147 -11.49 -3.82 -19.80
C SER A 147 -11.58 -5.08 -20.66
N THR A 148 -12.44 -5.11 -21.68
CA THR A 148 -12.65 -6.28 -22.56
C THR A 148 -11.37 -6.64 -23.31
N HIS A 149 -10.62 -5.64 -23.79
CA HIS A 149 -9.35 -5.90 -24.47
C HIS A 149 -8.37 -6.67 -23.58
N LEU A 150 -8.24 -6.27 -22.31
CA LEU A 150 -7.38 -6.98 -21.35
C LEU A 150 -7.92 -8.38 -21.05
N VAL A 151 -9.24 -8.57 -20.93
CA VAL A 151 -9.84 -9.91 -20.78
C VAL A 151 -9.45 -10.82 -21.95
N ASP A 152 -9.60 -10.35 -23.19
CA ASP A 152 -9.27 -11.13 -24.38
C ASP A 152 -7.76 -11.39 -24.49
N THR A 153 -6.95 -10.41 -24.12
CA THR A 153 -5.49 -10.55 -24.03
C THR A 153 -5.12 -11.63 -23.01
N ILE A 154 -5.76 -11.65 -21.85
CA ILE A 154 -5.54 -12.67 -20.81
C ILE A 154 -5.92 -14.05 -21.33
N LYS A 155 -7.12 -14.20 -21.91
CA LYS A 155 -7.61 -15.47 -22.46
C LYS A 155 -6.76 -16.01 -23.62
N LYS A 156 -6.11 -15.13 -24.37
CA LYS A 156 -5.24 -15.51 -25.50
C LYS A 156 -3.85 -15.98 -25.07
N ASN A 157 -3.35 -15.48 -23.94
CA ASN A 157 -1.95 -15.69 -23.52
C ASN A 157 -1.78 -16.63 -22.31
N PHE A 158 -2.86 -16.94 -21.58
CA PHE A 158 -2.80 -17.75 -20.36
C PHE A 158 -3.77 -18.94 -20.41
N ASP A 159 -3.31 -20.09 -19.90
CA ASP A 159 -4.09 -21.33 -19.90
C ASP A 159 -5.13 -21.33 -18.79
N LYS A 160 -6.24 -22.07 -18.97
CA LYS A 160 -7.27 -22.23 -17.92
C LYS A 160 -6.76 -22.83 -16.61
N ASN A 161 -5.61 -23.50 -16.65
CA ASN A 161 -4.93 -24.09 -15.48
C ASN A 161 -4.00 -23.10 -14.75
N ASP A 162 -3.69 -21.95 -15.36
CA ASP A 162 -2.91 -20.90 -14.70
C ASP A 162 -3.72 -20.28 -13.56
N ILE A 163 -3.02 -19.85 -12.50
CA ILE A 163 -3.59 -19.13 -11.37
C ILE A 163 -3.23 -17.66 -11.54
N ILE A 164 -4.23 -16.83 -11.85
CA ILE A 164 -4.01 -15.41 -12.14
C ILE A 164 -4.30 -14.55 -10.91
N LEU A 165 -3.40 -13.61 -10.63
CA LEU A 165 -3.60 -12.50 -9.70
C LEU A 165 -3.51 -11.18 -10.45
N LEU A 166 -4.44 -10.27 -10.15
CA LEU A 166 -4.50 -8.95 -10.78
C LEU A 166 -4.10 -7.89 -9.75
N LEU A 167 -3.14 -7.04 -10.12
CA LEU A 167 -2.67 -5.91 -9.34
C LEU A 167 -2.49 -4.69 -10.28
N GLY A 168 -2.33 -3.50 -9.73
CA GLY A 168 -2.06 -2.30 -10.51
C GLY A 168 -1.85 -1.08 -9.63
N THR A 169 -1.74 0.08 -10.27
CA THR A 169 -1.77 1.36 -9.56
C THR A 169 -3.21 1.83 -9.36
N ILE A 170 -3.40 2.82 -8.49
CA ILE A 170 -4.72 3.33 -8.15
C ILE A 170 -5.50 3.86 -9.37
N GLN A 171 -4.81 4.45 -10.36
CA GLN A 171 -5.42 5.01 -11.56
C GLN A 171 -6.06 3.94 -12.46
N PHE A 172 -5.69 2.67 -12.30
CA PHE A 172 -6.22 1.53 -13.06
C PHE A 172 -7.08 0.58 -12.20
N SER A 173 -7.47 1.02 -11.00
CA SER A 173 -8.25 0.20 -10.07
C SER A 173 -9.56 -0.30 -10.70
N CYS A 174 -10.29 0.55 -11.45
CA CYS A 174 -11.50 0.11 -12.14
C CYS A 174 -11.24 -1.02 -13.16
N ILE A 175 -10.13 -0.96 -13.90
CA ILE A 175 -9.77 -2.01 -14.86
C ILE A 175 -9.47 -3.31 -14.12
N VAL A 176 -8.66 -3.27 -13.05
CA VAL A 176 -8.33 -4.43 -12.21
C VAL A 176 -9.61 -5.12 -11.73
N HIS A 177 -10.56 -4.35 -11.18
CA HIS A 177 -11.83 -4.86 -10.67
C HIS A 177 -12.76 -5.38 -11.76
N ASN A 178 -12.89 -4.68 -12.89
CA ASN A 178 -13.77 -5.09 -13.98
C ASN A 178 -13.27 -6.38 -14.64
N VAL A 179 -11.97 -6.47 -14.93
CA VAL A 179 -11.36 -7.68 -15.49
C VAL A 179 -11.52 -8.86 -14.53
N HIS A 180 -11.31 -8.64 -13.23
CA HIS A 180 -11.55 -9.67 -12.21
C HIS A 180 -13.01 -10.16 -12.25
N ASN A 181 -13.98 -9.24 -12.25
CA ASN A 181 -15.39 -9.58 -12.26
C ASN A 181 -15.82 -10.34 -13.52
N ILE A 182 -15.32 -9.95 -14.70
CA ILE A 182 -15.63 -10.61 -15.97
C ILE A 182 -15.07 -12.04 -15.97
N LEU A 183 -13.77 -12.21 -15.70
CA LEU A 183 -13.12 -13.52 -15.69
C LEU A 183 -13.72 -14.46 -14.64
N LYS A 184 -14.09 -13.91 -13.47
CA LYS A 184 -14.79 -14.65 -12.42
C LYS A 184 -16.19 -15.08 -12.85
N LYS A 185 -16.97 -14.19 -13.47
CA LYS A 185 -18.32 -14.49 -13.95
C LYS A 185 -18.31 -15.58 -15.04
N GLU A 186 -17.29 -15.58 -15.89
CA GLU A 186 -17.13 -16.55 -16.96
C GLU A 186 -16.51 -17.88 -16.51
N ASN A 187 -16.04 -18.00 -15.26
CA ASN A 187 -15.31 -19.16 -14.73
C ASN A 187 -14.18 -19.62 -15.67
N TYR A 188 -13.43 -18.67 -16.25
CA TYR A 188 -12.44 -18.99 -17.28
C TYR A 188 -11.28 -19.83 -16.73
N PHE A 189 -10.77 -19.49 -15.54
CA PHE A 189 -9.71 -20.24 -14.85
C PHE A 189 -10.29 -21.25 -13.87
N HIS A 190 -9.71 -22.46 -13.80
CA HIS A 190 -10.10 -23.49 -12.82
C HIS A 190 -9.88 -23.05 -11.37
N THR A 191 -8.88 -22.19 -11.14
CA THR A 191 -8.59 -21.59 -9.84
C THR A 191 -8.34 -20.11 -10.03
N PHE A 192 -9.33 -19.29 -9.64
CA PHE A 192 -9.25 -17.85 -9.75
C PHE A 192 -9.30 -17.18 -8.38
N LEU A 193 -8.17 -16.58 -7.99
CA LEU A 193 -8.00 -16.01 -6.67
C LEU A 193 -8.66 -14.63 -6.54
N PRO A 194 -9.03 -14.20 -5.32
CA PRO A 194 -9.47 -12.83 -5.11
C PRO A 194 -8.33 -11.83 -5.36
N ILE A 195 -8.68 -10.56 -5.53
CA ILE A 195 -7.70 -9.49 -5.69
C ILE A 195 -6.95 -9.27 -4.36
N PRO A 196 -5.60 -9.36 -4.32
CA PRO A 196 -4.83 -9.14 -3.10
C PRO A 196 -4.99 -7.72 -2.55
N GLN A 197 -4.76 -7.54 -1.24
CA GLN A 197 -4.83 -6.24 -0.59
C GLN A 197 -3.79 -6.12 0.53
N VAL A 198 -3.11 -4.98 0.60
CA VAL A 198 -2.29 -4.57 1.74
C VAL A 198 -2.87 -3.29 2.32
N LEU A 199 -3.26 -3.29 3.60
CA LEU A 199 -3.84 -2.11 4.22
C LEU A 199 -2.76 -1.05 4.50
N PRO A 200 -3.04 0.25 4.29
CA PRO A 200 -4.36 0.86 4.05
C PRO A 200 -4.81 0.90 2.57
N LEU A 201 -4.04 0.36 1.64
CA LEU A 201 -4.32 0.47 0.22
C LEU A 201 -5.61 -0.26 -0.17
N THR A 202 -6.18 0.17 -1.29
CA THR A 202 -7.34 -0.48 -1.89
C THR A 202 -6.97 -1.85 -2.47
N LYS A 203 -7.98 -2.69 -2.74
CA LYS A 203 -7.73 -4.02 -3.31
C LYS A 203 -7.08 -3.87 -4.68
N GLY A 204 -6.00 -4.60 -4.90
CA GLY A 204 -5.25 -4.59 -6.15
C GLY A 204 -4.19 -3.50 -6.23
N GLU A 205 -4.20 -2.52 -5.32
CA GLU A 205 -3.30 -1.38 -5.37
C GLU A 205 -1.91 -1.71 -4.81
N VAL A 206 -0.88 -1.27 -5.54
CA VAL A 206 0.52 -1.35 -5.12
C VAL A 206 1.17 0.03 -5.21
N LEU A 207 1.92 0.39 -4.16
CA LEU A 207 2.77 1.58 -4.13
C LEU A 207 4.24 1.21 -4.33
N GLY A 208 5.06 2.15 -4.79
CA GLY A 208 6.50 1.95 -4.91
C GLY A 208 7.20 1.64 -3.57
N CYS A 209 6.55 1.92 -2.43
CA CYS A 209 7.08 1.68 -1.09
C CYS A 209 6.23 0.69 -0.28
N THR A 210 5.14 0.15 -0.83
CA THR A 210 4.24 -0.79 -0.12
C THR A 210 3.57 -1.74 -1.09
N SER A 211 3.86 -3.03 -0.93
CA SER A 211 3.35 -4.14 -1.74
C SER A 211 2.73 -5.22 -0.86
N PRO A 212 1.75 -5.98 -1.36
CA PRO A 212 1.21 -7.14 -0.65
C PRO A 212 2.25 -8.27 -0.55
N ASN A 213 2.22 -8.99 0.57
CA ASN A 213 2.93 -10.26 0.73
C ASN A 213 2.11 -11.37 0.04
N LEU A 214 2.54 -11.76 -1.16
CA LEU A 214 1.85 -12.75 -1.98
C LEU A 214 2.08 -14.19 -1.46
N TYR A 215 3.10 -14.45 -0.66
CA TYR A 215 3.28 -15.73 0.01
C TYR A 215 2.20 -15.95 1.07
N GLU A 216 2.01 -14.98 1.98
CA GLU A 216 0.92 -15.01 2.97
C GLU A 216 -0.44 -15.11 2.28
N PHE A 217 -0.63 -14.35 1.20
CA PHE A 217 -1.87 -14.38 0.41
C PHE A 217 -2.14 -15.75 -0.22
N LEU A 218 -1.16 -16.32 -0.93
CA LEU A 218 -1.28 -17.62 -1.60
C LEU A 218 -1.49 -18.75 -0.59
N TYR A 219 -0.79 -18.68 0.54
CA TYR A 219 -0.90 -19.65 1.61
C TYR A 219 -2.32 -19.68 2.20
N GLU A 220 -2.85 -18.52 2.60
CA GLU A 220 -4.19 -18.45 3.20
C GLU A 220 -5.31 -18.82 2.22
N HIS A 221 -5.18 -18.52 0.92
CA HIS A 221 -6.27 -18.75 -0.04
C HIS A 221 -6.22 -20.10 -0.75
N ILE A 222 -5.06 -20.75 -0.84
CA ILE A 222 -4.91 -22.04 -1.52
C ILE A 222 -4.33 -23.08 -0.58
N ILE A 223 -3.10 -22.90 -0.14
CA ILE A 223 -2.32 -24.00 0.45
C ILE A 223 -2.94 -24.47 1.76
N LYS A 224 -3.28 -23.51 2.63
CA LYS A 224 -3.97 -23.76 3.89
C LYS A 224 -5.38 -24.31 3.64
N TYR A 225 -6.13 -23.73 2.70
CA TYR A 225 -7.47 -24.20 2.37
C TYR A 225 -7.50 -25.65 1.85
N GLU A 226 -6.60 -26.01 0.93
CA GLU A 226 -6.46 -27.38 0.42
C GLU A 226 -6.05 -28.36 1.52
N ARG A 227 -5.14 -27.93 2.42
CA ARG A 227 -4.72 -28.71 3.57
C ARG A 227 -5.88 -28.94 4.55
N ASP A 228 -6.62 -27.89 4.89
CA ASP A 228 -7.74 -27.94 5.84
C ASP A 228 -8.91 -28.75 5.27
N LYS A 229 -9.14 -28.68 3.95
CA LYS A 229 -10.10 -29.55 3.25
C LYS A 229 -9.69 -31.02 3.33
N LYS A 230 -8.43 -31.34 3.02
CA LYS A 230 -7.91 -32.71 3.13
C LYS A 230 -7.97 -33.24 4.57
N TYR A 231 -7.68 -32.36 5.54
CA TYR A 231 -7.81 -32.66 6.96
C TYR A 231 -9.27 -32.99 7.33
N SER A 232 -10.22 -32.19 6.85
CA SER A 232 -11.65 -32.41 7.10
C SER A 232 -12.18 -33.69 6.45
N GLU A 233 -11.64 -34.08 5.29
CA GLU A 233 -11.97 -35.36 4.62
C GLU A 233 -11.43 -36.55 5.44
N LEU A 234 -10.19 -36.49 5.92
CA LEU A 234 -9.57 -37.52 6.78
C LEU A 234 -10.28 -37.67 8.14
N GLU A 235 -10.80 -36.57 8.72
CA GLU A 235 -11.59 -36.63 9.95
C GLU A 235 -12.95 -37.33 9.73
N LYS A 236 -13.57 -37.16 8.56
CA LYS A 236 -14.81 -37.86 8.21
C LYS A 236 -14.58 -39.35 8.00
N GLU A 237 -13.50 -39.73 7.32
CA GLU A 237 -13.11 -41.14 7.14
C GLU A 237 -12.94 -41.82 8.51
N LYS A 238 -12.27 -41.18 9.47
CA LYS A 238 -12.18 -41.68 10.86
C LYS A 238 -13.53 -41.92 11.54
N GLY A 239 -14.54 -41.10 11.26
CA GLY A 239 -15.88 -41.25 11.82
C GLY A 239 -16.69 -42.38 11.19
N GLU A 240 -16.46 -42.68 9.91
CA GLU A 240 -17.14 -43.74 9.16
C GLU A 240 -16.48 -45.12 9.37
N GLU A 241 -15.16 -45.16 9.58
CA GLU A 241 -14.40 -46.37 9.94
C GLU A 241 -14.76 -46.96 11.32
N GLY A 242 -15.62 -46.28 12.11
CA GLY A 242 -16.17 -46.79 13.37
C GLY A 242 -17.05 -48.04 13.23
N LYS A 243 -17.32 -48.52 12.00
CA LYS A 243 -18.16 -49.70 11.74
C LYS A 243 -17.45 -50.88 11.06
N ASN A 244 -16.20 -50.73 10.60
CA ASN A 244 -15.44 -51.81 9.95
C ASN A 244 -14.08 -52.02 10.62
N LYS A 245 -13.67 -53.29 10.77
CA LYS A 245 -12.37 -53.70 11.34
C LYS A 245 -11.24 -53.34 10.37
N GLU A 246 -10.88 -52.06 10.26
CA GLU A 246 -9.63 -51.65 9.62
C GLU A 246 -8.44 -51.72 10.58
N THR A 247 -7.28 -52.06 10.03
CA THR A 247 -6.03 -52.30 10.75
C THR A 247 -5.63 -51.08 11.58
N GLN A 248 -5.27 -51.30 12.84
CA GLN A 248 -4.80 -50.29 13.80
C GLN A 248 -3.77 -49.32 13.17
N GLU A 249 -2.90 -49.84 12.31
CA GLU A 249 -1.87 -49.10 11.58
C GLU A 249 -2.42 -47.96 10.69
N LYS A 250 -3.56 -48.16 10.02
CA LYS A 250 -4.21 -47.09 9.24
C LYS A 250 -4.67 -45.96 10.14
N ARG A 251 -5.34 -46.30 11.25
CA ARG A 251 -5.84 -45.30 12.22
C ARG A 251 -4.69 -44.51 12.85
N ASP A 252 -3.59 -45.17 13.20
CA ASP A 252 -2.40 -44.51 13.75
C ASP A 252 -1.75 -43.56 12.74
N ASN A 253 -1.71 -43.95 11.46
CA ASN A 253 -1.23 -43.08 10.39
C ASN A 253 -2.13 -41.84 10.22
N ILE A 254 -3.46 -42.00 10.20
CA ILE A 254 -4.39 -40.86 10.10
C ILE A 254 -4.31 -39.98 11.36
N ASN A 255 -4.10 -40.55 12.57
CA ASN A 255 -3.84 -39.81 13.81
C ASN A 255 -2.57 -38.94 13.70
N ASN A 256 -1.47 -39.50 13.23
CA ASN A 256 -0.22 -38.78 13.05
C ASN A 256 -0.38 -37.63 12.04
N ILE A 257 -1.06 -37.86 10.92
CA ILE A 257 -1.31 -36.80 9.91
C ILE A 257 -2.14 -35.67 10.52
N ILE A 258 -3.17 -35.99 11.29
CA ILE A 258 -4.02 -35.01 11.97
C ILE A 258 -3.23 -34.18 13.00
N LEU A 259 -2.39 -34.84 13.81
CA LEU A 259 -1.53 -34.17 14.79
C LEU A 259 -0.56 -33.20 14.11
N VAL A 260 0.10 -33.64 13.03
CA VAL A 260 1.03 -32.80 12.24
C VAL A 260 0.32 -31.58 11.65
N ASN A 261 -0.91 -31.75 11.14
CA ASN A 261 -1.67 -30.63 10.58
C ASN A 261 -2.08 -29.60 11.65
N LYS A 262 -2.47 -30.03 12.85
CA LYS A 262 -2.75 -29.12 13.99
C LYS A 262 -1.51 -28.33 14.42
N MET A 263 -0.34 -28.97 14.46
CA MET A 263 0.90 -28.28 14.81
C MET A 263 1.30 -27.20 13.79
N LYS A 264 0.83 -27.30 12.54
CA LYS A 264 1.13 -26.34 11.47
C LYS A 264 0.19 -25.11 11.45
N GLU A 265 -0.66 -24.89 12.47
CA GLU A 265 -1.52 -23.71 12.52
C GLU A 265 -0.76 -22.40 12.82
N SER A 266 0.45 -22.48 13.37
CA SER A 266 1.30 -21.33 13.68
C SER A 266 2.62 -21.32 12.88
N LEU A 267 2.55 -21.59 11.58
CA LEU A 267 3.74 -21.55 10.71
C LEU A 267 4.32 -20.12 10.70
N ASN A 268 5.64 -20.02 10.85
CA ASN A 268 6.34 -18.76 10.71
C ASN A 268 6.42 -18.34 9.22
N GLU A 269 6.81 -17.08 8.97
CA GLU A 269 6.93 -16.50 7.61
C GLU A 269 7.83 -17.35 6.68
N HIS A 270 8.89 -17.94 7.22
CA HIS A 270 9.83 -18.76 6.47
C HIS A 270 9.23 -20.12 6.06
N ASP A 271 8.43 -20.76 6.92
CA ASP A 271 7.81 -22.04 6.59
C ASP A 271 6.66 -21.86 5.59
N ILE A 272 5.86 -20.79 5.75
CA ILE A 272 4.86 -20.37 4.75
C ILE A 272 5.53 -20.20 3.38
N ARG A 273 6.65 -19.47 3.33
CA ARG A 273 7.41 -19.26 2.10
C ARG A 273 7.87 -20.56 1.47
N LYS A 274 8.42 -21.49 2.26
CA LYS A 274 8.86 -22.81 1.76
C LYS A 274 7.71 -23.59 1.13
N GLU A 275 6.55 -23.64 1.79
CA GLU A 275 5.37 -24.31 1.23
C GLU A 275 4.91 -23.63 -0.07
N CYS A 276 4.89 -22.29 -0.13
CA CYS A 276 4.60 -21.55 -1.35
C CYS A 276 5.61 -21.83 -2.47
N GLN A 277 6.91 -21.90 -2.18
CA GLN A 277 7.93 -22.21 -3.20
C GLN A 277 7.74 -23.61 -3.80
N ILE A 278 7.37 -24.60 -2.98
CA ILE A 278 7.04 -25.95 -3.46
C ILE A 278 5.80 -25.91 -4.36
N PHE A 279 4.80 -25.12 -3.98
CA PHE A 279 3.58 -24.94 -4.77
C PHE A 279 3.87 -24.25 -6.12
N LEU A 280 4.62 -23.15 -6.11
CA LEU A 280 4.99 -22.36 -7.30
C LEU A 280 5.83 -23.15 -8.31
N LYS A 281 6.59 -24.15 -7.86
CA LYS A 281 7.29 -25.10 -8.76
C LYS A 281 6.36 -26.05 -9.52
N LYS A 282 5.15 -26.29 -9.01
CA LYS A 282 4.17 -27.25 -9.56
C LYS A 282 3.02 -26.57 -10.29
N LYS A 283 2.74 -25.30 -9.97
CA LYS A 283 1.58 -24.54 -10.45
C LYS A 283 2.03 -23.20 -10.98
N ASN A 284 1.49 -22.83 -12.14
CA ASN A 284 1.78 -21.54 -12.77
C ASN A 284 0.94 -20.43 -12.12
N VAL A 285 1.49 -19.79 -11.09
CA VAL A 285 0.90 -18.58 -10.52
C VAL A 285 1.49 -17.36 -11.22
N LYS A 286 0.64 -16.58 -11.89
CA LYS A 286 1.03 -15.43 -12.72
C LYS A 286 0.39 -14.15 -12.19
N ILE A 287 1.21 -13.14 -11.96
CA ILE A 287 0.79 -11.81 -11.52
C ILE A 287 0.70 -10.91 -12.74
N ILE A 288 -0.50 -10.42 -13.04
CA ILE A 288 -0.72 -9.44 -14.10
C ILE A 288 -0.88 -8.07 -13.45
N PHE A 289 0.09 -7.21 -13.70
CA PHE A 289 0.18 -5.86 -13.17
C PHE A 289 -0.25 -4.84 -14.23
N ILE A 290 -1.33 -4.11 -13.97
CA ILE A 290 -1.85 -3.10 -14.88
C ILE A 290 -1.17 -1.76 -14.57
N ALA A 291 -0.23 -1.36 -15.42
CA ALA A 291 0.47 -0.08 -15.34
C ALA A 291 1.21 0.28 -16.63
N ASP A 292 1.43 1.57 -16.83
CA ASP A 292 2.26 2.15 -17.90
C ASP A 292 3.76 2.11 -17.58
N GLY A 293 4.14 2.15 -16.31
CA GLY A 293 5.53 2.11 -15.84
C GLY A 293 5.91 0.86 -15.02
N ARG A 294 7.21 0.68 -14.80
CA ARG A 294 7.76 -0.45 -13.99
C ARG A 294 7.94 -0.12 -12.51
N PHE A 295 7.95 1.16 -12.11
CA PHE A 295 8.22 1.58 -10.72
C PHE A 295 7.38 0.81 -9.69
N HIS A 296 6.06 0.78 -9.82
CA HIS A 296 5.19 0.07 -8.88
C HIS A 296 5.30 -1.46 -8.99
N LEU A 297 5.51 -1.96 -10.21
CA LEU A 297 5.70 -3.39 -10.46
C LEU A 297 6.98 -3.91 -9.78
N GLU A 298 8.09 -3.20 -9.90
CA GLU A 298 9.36 -3.57 -9.26
C GLU A 298 9.20 -3.69 -7.75
N SER A 299 8.39 -2.84 -7.13
CA SER A 299 8.08 -2.93 -5.69
C SER A 299 7.42 -4.26 -5.32
N VAL A 300 6.50 -4.78 -6.15
CA VAL A 300 5.88 -6.09 -5.87
C VAL A 300 6.82 -7.25 -6.24
N MET A 301 7.65 -7.09 -7.27
CA MET A 301 8.67 -8.08 -7.64
C MET A 301 9.72 -8.26 -6.54
N ILE A 302 10.29 -7.16 -6.03
CA ILE A 302 11.28 -7.16 -4.93
C ILE A 302 10.73 -7.88 -3.70
N HIS A 303 9.45 -7.65 -3.38
CA HIS A 303 8.80 -8.23 -2.22
C HIS A 303 8.34 -9.69 -2.43
N ASN A 304 8.28 -10.17 -3.67
CA ASN A 304 7.73 -11.48 -4.02
C ASN A 304 8.53 -12.16 -5.16
N PRO A 305 9.84 -12.42 -4.98
CA PRO A 305 10.75 -12.80 -6.06
C PRO A 305 10.50 -14.17 -6.71
N ASP A 306 9.73 -15.05 -6.06
CA ASP A 306 9.46 -16.41 -6.55
C ASP A 306 8.25 -16.47 -7.52
N PHE A 307 7.57 -15.36 -7.79
CA PHE A 307 6.38 -15.29 -8.64
C PHE A 307 6.72 -14.87 -10.08
N LEU A 308 5.87 -15.25 -11.05
CA LEU A 308 5.96 -14.79 -12.44
C LEU A 308 5.18 -13.50 -12.62
N PHE A 309 5.81 -12.48 -13.21
CA PHE A 309 5.22 -11.16 -13.37
C PHE A 309 5.02 -10.80 -14.84
N TYR A 310 3.85 -10.23 -15.12
CA TYR A 310 3.48 -9.69 -16.41
C TYR A 310 3.00 -8.25 -16.21
N ARG A 311 3.42 -7.34 -17.08
CA ARG A 311 2.90 -5.97 -17.12
C ARG A 311 2.00 -5.81 -18.32
N TYR A 312 0.79 -5.31 -18.08
CA TYR A 312 -0.08 -4.84 -19.14
C TYR A 312 -0.08 -3.31 -19.14
N ASN A 313 0.44 -2.71 -20.22
CA ASN A 313 0.29 -1.27 -20.44
C ASN A 313 -1.07 -1.02 -21.09
N PRO A 314 -2.02 -0.35 -20.39
CA PRO A 314 -3.35 -0.15 -20.93
C PRO A 314 -3.41 0.93 -22.02
N PHE A 315 -2.36 1.74 -22.20
CA PHE A 315 -2.25 2.70 -23.30
C PHE A 315 -1.78 2.03 -24.59
N ASP A 316 -0.68 1.28 -24.52
CA ASP A 316 -0.11 0.59 -25.70
C ASP A 316 -0.82 -0.73 -26.01
N LYS A 317 -1.62 -1.24 -25.06
CA LYS A 317 -2.35 -2.52 -25.13
C LYS A 317 -1.44 -3.75 -25.26
N ILE A 318 -0.22 -3.65 -24.71
CA ILE A 318 0.78 -4.71 -24.76
C ILE A 318 0.89 -5.35 -23.38
N ILE A 319 0.95 -6.69 -23.36
CA ILE A 319 1.37 -7.46 -22.18
C ILE A 319 2.80 -7.98 -22.38
N THR A 320 3.67 -7.75 -21.41
CA THR A 320 5.08 -8.21 -21.41
C THR A 320 5.34 -9.06 -20.17
N GLU A 321 6.17 -10.10 -20.30
CA GLU A 321 6.77 -10.76 -19.14
C GLU A 321 7.89 -9.89 -18.59
N GLU A 322 7.91 -9.70 -17.28
CA GLU A 322 8.80 -8.76 -16.61
C GLU A 322 9.77 -9.52 -15.70
N LYS A 323 11.06 -9.25 -15.87
CA LYS A 323 12.14 -9.87 -15.11
C LYS A 323 12.88 -8.84 -14.28
N TYR A 324 13.41 -9.28 -13.15
CA TYR A 324 14.17 -8.44 -12.23
C TYR A 324 15.44 -9.17 -11.81
N ASP A 325 16.58 -8.47 -11.84
CA ASP A 325 17.85 -9.05 -11.40
C ASP A 325 17.94 -9.00 -9.87
N TYR A 326 17.29 -9.97 -9.23
CA TYR A 326 17.26 -10.08 -7.77
C TYR A 326 18.66 -10.20 -7.19
N LYS A 327 19.57 -10.94 -7.86
CA LYS A 327 20.94 -11.13 -7.37
C LYS A 327 21.67 -9.80 -7.33
N LEU A 328 21.67 -9.06 -8.45
CA LEU A 328 22.29 -7.74 -8.54
C LEU A 328 21.68 -6.78 -7.50
N PHE A 329 20.35 -6.77 -7.36
CA PHE A 329 19.67 -5.96 -6.35
C PHE A 329 20.16 -6.26 -4.93
N TYR A 330 20.17 -7.53 -4.52
CA TYR A 330 20.64 -7.92 -3.18
C TYR A 330 22.12 -7.62 -2.98
N ASP A 331 22.96 -7.85 -4.00
CA ASP A 331 24.39 -7.57 -3.94
C ASP A 331 24.66 -6.07 -3.76
N ILE A 332 23.98 -5.21 -4.52
CA ILE A 332 24.05 -3.75 -4.37
C ILE A 332 23.64 -3.34 -2.95
N ARG A 333 22.44 -3.73 -2.50
CA ARG A 333 21.92 -3.29 -1.19
C ARG A 333 22.75 -3.80 -0.02
N LYS A 334 23.21 -5.06 -0.07
CA LYS A 334 24.13 -5.61 0.95
C LYS A 334 25.47 -4.90 0.93
N ASN A 335 26.01 -4.55 -0.24
CA ASN A 335 27.27 -3.84 -0.35
C ASN A 335 27.18 -2.42 0.23
N GLU A 336 26.08 -1.69 -0.01
CA GLU A 336 25.86 -0.37 0.60
C GLU A 336 25.84 -0.43 2.13
N ILE A 337 25.19 -1.45 2.72
CA ILE A 337 25.23 -1.66 4.18
C ILE A 337 26.65 -2.03 4.65
N LYS A 338 27.37 -2.88 3.92
CA LYS A 338 28.74 -3.29 4.28
C LYS A 338 29.72 -2.11 4.30
N LYS A 339 29.63 -1.19 3.33
CA LYS A 339 30.41 0.06 3.30
C LYS A 339 30.22 0.89 4.59
N CYS A 340 29.06 0.76 5.24
CA CYS A 340 28.67 1.55 6.40
C CYS A 340 29.18 1.03 7.76
N VAL A 341 29.73 -0.19 7.83
CA VAL A 341 30.03 -0.88 9.12
C VAL A 341 31.02 -0.10 9.99
N ASN A 342 31.99 0.58 9.38
CA ASN A 342 33.04 1.34 10.08
C ASN A 342 32.80 2.85 10.11
N CYS A 343 31.63 3.31 9.66
CA CYS A 343 31.32 4.72 9.62
C CYS A 343 31.15 5.31 11.01
N LYS A 344 31.68 6.52 11.23
CA LYS A 344 31.66 7.22 12.52
C LYS A 344 30.74 8.41 12.53
N SER A 345 30.42 8.96 11.35
CA SER A 345 29.60 10.15 11.16
C SER A 345 28.40 9.86 10.26
N ILE A 346 27.20 10.05 10.79
CA ILE A 346 25.94 9.73 10.09
C ILE A 346 25.07 10.98 9.96
N GLY A 347 24.64 11.30 8.74
CA GLY A 347 23.58 12.28 8.48
C GLY A 347 22.22 11.60 8.49
N ILE A 348 21.35 11.93 9.44
CA ILE A 348 19.97 11.40 9.46
C ILE A 348 19.06 12.41 8.76
N ILE A 349 18.61 12.06 7.56
CA ILE A 349 17.68 12.86 6.77
C ILE A 349 16.26 12.55 7.22
N LEU A 350 15.53 13.55 7.72
CA LEU A 350 14.09 13.47 7.92
C LEU A 350 13.41 14.24 6.78
N SER A 351 12.67 13.53 5.93
CA SER A 351 11.96 14.16 4.80
C SER A 351 10.87 15.10 5.31
N THR A 352 10.84 16.31 4.75
CA THR A 352 9.80 17.32 4.99
C THR A 352 8.83 17.47 3.82
N LEU A 353 8.92 16.63 2.79
CA LEU A 353 7.95 16.61 1.69
C LEU A 353 6.65 15.96 2.16
N GLY A 354 5.63 16.79 2.35
CA GLY A 354 4.35 16.41 2.93
C GLY A 354 4.51 15.67 4.26
N ARG A 355 4.19 14.37 4.25
CA ARG A 355 4.12 13.50 5.44
C ARG A 355 5.03 12.27 5.33
N GLN A 356 6.03 12.31 4.43
CA GLN A 356 6.95 11.18 4.23
C GLN A 356 7.82 10.89 5.45
N GLY A 357 8.32 11.94 6.12
CA GLY A 357 9.10 11.82 7.33
C GLY A 357 8.29 11.35 8.53
N ASN A 358 8.92 10.56 9.40
CA ASN A 358 8.29 10.07 10.62
C ASN A 358 9.19 10.32 11.84
N VAL A 359 8.76 11.23 12.72
CA VAL A 359 9.51 11.62 13.91
C VAL A 359 9.68 10.49 14.94
N ASN A 360 8.78 9.49 14.94
CA ASN A 360 8.94 8.33 15.81
C ASN A 360 10.06 7.42 15.30
N ILE A 361 10.15 7.20 13.99
CA ILE A 361 11.29 6.47 13.37
C ILE A 361 12.60 7.20 13.69
N LEU A 362 12.62 8.53 13.52
CA LEU A 362 13.79 9.35 13.85
C LEU A 362 14.20 9.17 15.31
N THR A 363 13.25 9.26 16.24
CA THR A 363 13.49 9.07 17.67
C THR A 363 14.06 7.69 17.96
N ASN A 364 13.50 6.64 17.35
CA ASN A 364 13.97 5.26 17.53
C ASN A 364 15.41 5.07 17.03
N ILE A 365 15.73 5.58 15.85
CA ILE A 365 17.09 5.52 15.27
C ILE A 365 18.08 6.30 16.14
N ILE A 366 17.74 7.52 16.57
CA ILE A 366 18.57 8.33 17.47
C ILE A 366 18.85 7.58 18.77
N ASN A 367 17.84 6.93 19.36
CA ASN A 367 18.01 6.18 20.61
C ASN A 367 18.99 5.00 20.44
N ILE A 368 18.94 4.29 19.31
CA ILE A 368 19.87 3.19 19.01
C ILE A 368 21.29 3.74 18.81
N MET A 369 21.43 4.85 18.08
CA MET A 369 22.73 5.46 17.79
C MET A 369 23.41 6.05 19.03
N LYS A 370 22.64 6.71 19.90
CA LYS A 370 23.12 7.19 21.21
C LYS A 370 23.64 6.05 22.07
N LYS A 371 22.92 4.91 22.14
CA LYS A 371 23.38 3.71 22.86
C LYS A 371 24.68 3.11 22.31
N LYS A 372 24.97 3.32 21.03
CA LYS A 372 26.18 2.84 20.36
C LYS A 372 27.30 3.88 20.26
N ASN A 373 27.12 5.07 20.85
CA ASN A 373 28.08 6.18 20.78
C ASN A 373 28.48 6.57 19.34
N ILE A 374 27.51 6.55 18.41
CA ILE A 374 27.74 6.97 17.01
C ILE A 374 27.44 8.46 16.87
N SER A 375 28.34 9.22 16.23
CA SER A 375 28.14 10.66 15.99
C SER A 375 27.15 10.88 14.85
N PHE A 376 26.20 11.81 15.04
CA PHE A 376 25.20 12.12 14.04
C PHE A 376 24.74 13.57 14.07
N PHE A 377 24.14 14.00 12.96
CA PHE A 377 23.37 15.23 12.86
C PHE A 377 22.06 14.95 12.14
N ILE A 378 21.08 15.84 12.33
CA ILE A 378 19.76 15.73 11.70
C ILE A 378 19.72 16.73 10.55
N LEU A 379 19.32 16.26 9.37
CA LEU A 379 19.16 17.06 8.17
C LEU A 379 17.70 17.02 7.72
N LEU A 380 17.06 18.19 7.60
CA LEU A 380 15.69 18.30 7.09
C LEU A 380 15.73 18.64 5.60
N LEU A 381 15.07 17.83 4.76
CA LEU A 381 15.02 18.03 3.31
C LEU A 381 13.61 17.74 2.79
N SER A 382 13.06 18.63 1.96
CA SER A 382 11.85 18.32 1.18
C SER A 382 12.20 17.25 0.16
N GLU A 383 13.12 17.57 -0.73
CA GLU A 383 13.62 16.70 -1.76
C GLU A 383 15.08 16.30 -1.50
N ILE A 384 15.40 15.03 -1.78
CA ILE A 384 16.72 14.44 -1.54
C ILE A 384 17.36 14.19 -2.91
N PHE A 385 18.45 14.90 -3.19
CA PHE A 385 19.22 14.77 -4.43
C PHE A 385 20.70 14.59 -4.10
N ASN A 386 21.42 13.87 -4.96
CA ASN A 386 22.81 13.46 -4.75
C ASN A 386 23.72 14.67 -4.57
N GLU A 387 23.55 15.70 -5.39
CA GLU A 387 24.36 16.92 -5.42
C GLU A 387 24.31 17.63 -4.07
N LYS A 388 23.13 17.66 -3.43
CA LYS A 388 22.96 18.26 -2.10
C LYS A 388 23.65 17.46 -1.01
N LEU A 389 23.63 16.12 -1.10
CA LEU A 389 24.31 15.25 -0.14
C LEU A 389 25.84 15.32 -0.26
N GLN A 390 26.36 15.54 -1.47
CA GLN A 390 27.80 15.67 -1.71
C GLN A 390 28.43 16.89 -1.03
N LEU A 391 27.67 17.95 -0.76
CA LEU A 391 28.13 19.15 -0.06
C LEU A 391 28.64 18.86 1.36
N PHE A 392 28.15 17.81 2.01
CA PHE A 392 28.51 17.47 3.38
C PHE A 392 29.76 16.60 3.43
N GLN A 393 30.95 17.18 3.25
CA GLN A 393 32.22 16.43 3.11
C GLN A 393 32.52 15.46 4.28
N ASN A 394 32.32 15.90 5.52
CA ASN A 394 32.66 15.16 6.74
C ASN A 394 31.51 14.25 7.24
N VAL A 395 30.91 13.50 6.32
CA VAL A 395 29.79 12.58 6.61
C VAL A 395 30.05 11.27 5.89
N ASP A 396 30.05 10.16 6.62
CA ASP A 396 30.39 8.86 6.03
C ASP A 396 29.18 8.21 5.33
N LEU A 397 27.97 8.37 5.89
CA LEU A 397 26.73 7.86 5.29
C LEU A 397 25.51 8.70 5.62
N PHE A 398 24.46 8.51 4.84
CA PHE A 398 23.14 9.09 5.09
C PHE A 398 22.09 8.01 5.36
N ILE A 399 21.28 8.23 6.38
CA ILE A 399 20.05 7.45 6.63
C ILE A 399 18.87 8.35 6.30
N GLN A 400 18.03 7.98 5.35
CA GLN A 400 16.83 8.74 5.00
C GLN A 400 15.56 8.11 5.56
N ILE A 401 14.77 8.96 6.21
CA ILE A 401 13.44 8.70 6.73
C ILE A 401 12.47 9.47 5.83
N GLY A 402 12.11 8.85 4.72
CA GLY A 402 11.27 9.41 3.66
C GLY A 402 10.79 8.32 2.73
N CYS A 403 10.83 8.56 1.41
CA CYS A 403 10.51 7.54 0.41
C CYS A 403 11.62 6.47 0.33
N PRO A 404 11.35 5.17 0.64
CA PRO A 404 12.36 4.11 0.59
C PRO A 404 13.00 3.92 -0.79
N ARG A 405 12.28 4.29 -1.85
CA ARG A 405 12.72 4.13 -3.23
C ARG A 405 13.94 4.97 -3.60
N LEU A 406 14.16 6.10 -2.91
CA LEU A 406 15.34 6.94 -3.10
C LEU A 406 16.64 6.15 -2.81
N SER A 407 16.64 5.33 -1.76
CA SER A 407 17.77 4.46 -1.41
C SER A 407 17.88 3.25 -2.33
N ILE A 408 16.73 2.69 -2.75
CA ILE A 408 16.67 1.45 -3.54
C ILE A 408 17.09 1.69 -5.00
N ASP A 409 16.54 2.72 -5.64
CA ASP A 409 16.67 2.91 -7.09
C ASP A 409 17.99 3.57 -7.47
N TRP A 410 18.46 4.52 -6.66
CA TRP A 410 19.64 5.30 -7.00
C TRP A 410 20.61 5.53 -5.85
N GLY A 411 20.32 4.99 -4.66
CA GLY A 411 21.14 5.19 -3.47
C GLY A 411 22.60 4.76 -3.64
N ASN A 412 22.89 3.84 -4.56
CA ASN A 412 24.22 3.34 -4.90
C ASN A 412 24.99 4.20 -5.93
N TYR A 413 24.33 5.15 -6.60
CA TYR A 413 25.02 6.15 -7.45
C TYR A 413 25.60 7.30 -6.63
N ASN A 414 25.25 7.38 -5.35
CA ASN A 414 25.83 8.35 -4.45
C ASN A 414 27.30 8.02 -4.17
N LEU A 415 28.11 9.08 -4.02
CA LEU A 415 29.46 8.96 -3.47
C LEU A 415 29.44 8.40 -2.03
N LYS A 416 28.33 8.63 -1.32
CA LYS A 416 28.13 8.25 0.09
C LYS A 416 26.91 7.35 0.19
N PRO A 417 26.97 6.21 0.91
CA PRO A 417 25.82 5.32 1.02
C PRO A 417 24.58 6.05 1.53
N LEU A 418 23.46 5.84 0.83
CA LEU A 418 22.14 6.32 1.22
C LEU A 418 21.27 5.12 1.61
N LEU A 419 21.05 4.94 2.92
CA LEU A 419 20.26 3.85 3.46
C LEU A 419 18.83 4.30 3.76
N ASN A 420 17.85 3.45 3.50
CA ASN A 420 16.49 3.68 3.99
C ASN A 420 16.33 3.21 5.44
N THR A 421 15.14 3.37 6.00
CA THR A 421 14.86 3.01 7.40
C THR A 421 15.13 1.54 7.69
N TYR A 422 14.69 0.60 6.84
CA TYR A 422 14.94 -0.83 7.04
C TYR A 422 16.44 -1.13 7.09
N GLU A 423 17.19 -0.62 6.12
CA GLU A 423 18.65 -0.83 6.04
C GLU A 423 19.39 -0.19 7.21
N ALA A 424 18.91 0.94 7.74
CA ALA A 424 19.42 1.53 8.96
C ALA A 424 19.23 0.62 10.18
N TYR A 425 18.08 -0.01 10.34
CA TYR A 425 17.87 -0.99 11.41
C TYR A 425 18.77 -2.23 11.25
N VAL A 426 19.07 -2.65 10.02
CA VAL A 426 20.04 -3.72 9.76
C VAL A 426 21.45 -3.28 10.12
N LEU A 427 21.91 -2.12 9.63
CA LEU A 427 23.23 -1.55 9.94
C LEU A 427 23.44 -1.42 11.46
N LEU A 428 22.42 -0.97 12.17
CA LEU A 428 22.46 -0.78 13.62
C LEU A 428 22.23 -2.09 14.41
N ASN A 429 22.31 -3.27 13.77
CA ASN A 429 22.13 -4.59 14.37
C ASN A 429 20.85 -4.73 15.22
N SER A 430 19.78 -4.05 14.81
CA SER A 430 18.48 -4.10 15.49
C SER A 430 17.52 -5.08 14.84
N VAL A 431 17.75 -5.42 13.56
CA VAL A 431 17.00 -6.40 12.79
C VAL A 431 18.00 -7.15 11.88
N PRO A 432 17.91 -8.49 11.74
CA PRO A 432 18.73 -9.19 10.76
C PRO A 432 18.31 -8.82 9.32
N TYR A 433 19.24 -8.89 8.38
CA TYR A 433 18.91 -8.73 6.97
C TYR A 433 17.97 -9.87 6.54
N LYS A 434 16.74 -9.54 6.17
CA LYS A 434 15.71 -10.49 5.73
C LYS A 434 16.06 -11.15 4.39
N ASP A 435 15.64 -12.40 4.23
CA ASP A 435 15.77 -13.14 2.97
C ASP A 435 14.89 -12.57 1.84
N ILE A 436 13.79 -11.89 2.21
CA ILE A 436 12.95 -11.10 1.32
C ILE A 436 13.07 -9.64 1.73
N TYR A 437 13.45 -8.79 0.78
CA TYR A 437 13.53 -7.37 1.01
C TYR A 437 12.12 -6.79 1.25
N PRO A 438 11.88 -6.13 2.40
CA PRO A 438 10.56 -5.67 2.76
C PRO A 438 10.18 -4.41 1.97
N MET A 439 9.04 -4.46 1.28
CA MET A 439 8.37 -3.31 0.66
C MET A 439 7.07 -3.06 1.42
N ASP A 440 7.19 -2.69 2.70
CA ASP A 440 6.08 -2.63 3.68
C ASP A 440 5.98 -1.27 4.39
N TYR A 441 6.60 -0.22 3.85
CA TYR A 441 6.85 1.04 4.57
C TYR A 441 5.59 1.77 5.06
N TYR A 442 4.46 1.64 4.35
CA TYR A 442 3.14 2.12 4.77
C TYR A 442 2.15 0.98 5.03
N SER A 443 2.62 -0.27 5.17
CA SER A 443 1.76 -1.38 5.57
C SER A 443 1.31 -1.22 7.03
N HIS A 444 0.02 -1.43 7.30
CA HIS A 444 -0.51 -1.54 8.66
C HIS A 444 0.12 -2.70 9.45
N LYS A 445 0.52 -3.79 8.76
CA LYS A 445 1.24 -4.93 9.34
C LYS A 445 2.76 -4.76 9.30
N GLY A 446 3.26 -3.57 8.95
CA GLY A 446 4.68 -3.29 8.83
C GLY A 446 5.44 -3.43 10.16
N ASN A 447 6.77 -3.42 10.07
CA ASN A 447 7.67 -3.59 11.20
C ASN A 447 8.21 -2.27 11.74
N ILE A 448 9.13 -2.31 12.72
CA ILE A 448 9.63 -1.13 13.45
C ILE A 448 10.26 -0.01 12.57
N TRP A 449 10.58 -0.32 11.30
CA TRP A 449 11.09 0.63 10.31
C TRP A 449 10.00 1.31 9.47
N THR A 450 8.73 0.96 9.66
CA THR A 450 7.60 1.43 8.83
C THR A 450 6.85 2.57 9.50
N ASN A 451 6.19 3.39 8.68
CA ASN A 451 5.54 4.63 9.10
C ASN A 451 4.39 4.36 10.10
N TYR A 452 3.61 3.30 9.86
CA TYR A 452 2.46 2.96 10.71
C TYR A 452 2.84 2.29 12.04
N ALA A 453 3.94 1.55 12.09
CA ALA A 453 4.34 0.78 13.27
C ALA A 453 5.28 1.55 14.22
N ALA A 454 6.03 2.54 13.74
CA ALA A 454 7.05 3.22 14.55
C ALA A 454 6.54 3.96 15.80
N GLY A 455 5.24 4.29 15.86
CA GLY A 455 4.59 4.91 17.03
C GLY A 455 3.78 3.94 17.90
N VAL A 456 3.82 2.65 17.59
CA VAL A 456 3.17 1.57 18.34
C VAL A 456 4.28 0.95 19.18
N GLY A 457 4.23 1.13 20.50
CA GLY A 457 5.26 0.63 21.41
C GLY A 457 5.50 -0.88 21.26
N PHE A 458 6.65 -1.38 21.75
CA PHE A 458 7.09 -2.79 21.67
C PHE A 458 5.93 -3.80 21.70
N TYR A 459 5.87 -4.65 20.65
CA TYR A 459 5.05 -5.85 20.38
C TYR A 459 3.67 -6.04 21.05
N ASN A 460 3.50 -5.76 22.34
CA ASN A 460 2.24 -5.87 23.07
C ASN A 460 1.14 -4.94 22.55
N GLU A 461 1.47 -3.89 21.80
CA GLU A 461 0.46 -3.02 21.19
C GLU A 461 -0.04 -3.50 19.81
N LYS A 462 0.59 -4.50 19.17
CA LYS A 462 0.11 -5.04 17.87
C LYS A 462 -1.28 -5.68 17.96
N ASN A 463 -1.70 -6.11 19.16
CA ASN A 463 -3.01 -6.72 19.40
C ASN A 463 -4.10 -5.70 19.76
N LEU A 464 -3.78 -4.40 19.82
CA LEU A 464 -4.77 -3.38 20.13
C LEU A 464 -5.70 -3.14 18.93
N THR A 465 -6.99 -3.03 19.22
CA THR A 465 -7.97 -2.64 18.18
C THR A 465 -7.61 -1.28 17.60
N THR A 466 -7.94 -1.04 16.33
CA THR A 466 -7.73 0.26 15.66
C THR A 466 -8.31 1.42 16.48
N LYS A 467 -9.47 1.20 17.14
CA LYS A 467 -10.12 2.17 18.01
C LYS A 467 -9.25 2.55 19.21
N GLU A 468 -8.57 1.58 19.81
CA GLU A 468 -7.69 1.79 20.96
C GLU A 468 -6.39 2.48 20.56
N ILE A 469 -5.82 2.11 19.41
CA ILE A 469 -4.68 2.83 18.81
C ILE A 469 -5.04 4.30 18.56
N ILE A 470 -6.22 4.56 17.99
CA ILE A 470 -6.72 5.93 17.76
C ILE A 470 -6.90 6.68 19.08
N ARG A 471 -7.54 6.07 20.09
CA ARG A 471 -7.71 6.68 21.43
C ARG A 471 -6.38 7.07 22.06
N ARG A 472 -5.40 6.17 22.05
CA ARG A 472 -4.06 6.45 22.59
C ARG A 472 -3.36 7.54 21.81
N ARG A 473 -3.47 7.57 20.47
CA ARG A 473 -2.96 8.68 19.65
C ARG A 473 -3.62 10.01 20.02
N ILE A 474 -4.92 10.04 20.29
CA ILE A 474 -5.64 11.24 20.76
C ILE A 474 -5.14 11.66 22.15
N GLN A 475 -4.97 10.72 23.09
CA GLN A 475 -4.42 11.00 24.42
C GLN A 475 -2.98 11.54 24.36
N MET A 476 -2.10 10.93 23.56
CA MET A 476 -0.73 11.41 23.35
C MET A 476 -0.67 12.80 22.71
N ARG A 477 -1.66 13.15 21.88
CA ARG A 477 -1.75 14.51 21.33
C ARG A 477 -2.20 15.52 22.37
N LYS A 478 -3.13 15.16 23.26
CA LYS A 478 -3.53 16.02 24.38
C LYS A 478 -2.36 16.30 25.33
N SER A 479 -1.49 15.33 25.59
CA SER A 479 -0.31 15.55 26.44
C SER A 479 0.79 16.38 25.76
N LYS A 480 0.94 16.32 24.43
CA LYS A 480 1.93 17.12 23.70
C LYS A 480 1.54 18.59 23.46
N ILE A 481 0.26 18.97 23.63
CA ILE A 481 -0.16 20.38 23.55
C ILE A 481 0.39 21.19 24.74
N ALA A 482 0.86 20.56 25.81
CA ALA A 482 1.43 21.23 26.98
C ALA A 482 2.95 21.51 26.91
N ILE A 483 3.57 21.47 25.72
CA ILE A 483 4.97 21.88 25.58
C ILE A 483 5.01 23.40 25.38
N HIS A 484 5.17 24.13 26.49
CA HIS A 484 5.56 25.54 26.46
C HIS A 484 7.02 25.64 26.03
N TYR A 485 7.27 26.31 24.91
CA TYR A 485 8.58 26.87 24.62
C TYR A 485 8.73 28.12 25.50
N HIS A 486 9.68 28.10 26.43
CA HIS A 486 10.16 29.34 27.01
C HIS A 486 10.80 30.18 25.89
N GLN A 487 10.50 31.50 25.89
CA GLN A 487 11.03 32.48 24.94
C GLN A 487 12.56 32.45 24.86
#